data_AF-A0A9P1NAZ3-F1
#
_entry.id   AF-A0A9P1NAZ3-F1
#
_cell.length_a   1.000
_cell.length_b   1.000
_cell.length_c   1.000
_cell.angle_alpha   90.00
_cell.angle_beta   90.00
_cell.angle_gamma   90.00
#
_symmetry.space_group_name_H-M   'P 1'
#
loop_
_entity.id
_entity.type
_entity.pdbx_description
1 polymer ?
#
loop_
_entity_poly.entity_id
_entity_poly.type
_entity_poly.pdbx_seq_one_letter_code
_entity_poly.pdbx_strand_id
1 'polypeptide(L)'
;MIILLIIFILLLPNFVAGEIDNAIVGDPTVDCGDDFFEVKFETRTQFHGIAFVQNHLDNPDCRSFVQRDNNNIGKNSSLRLSFDQCAIDKRLSVSCFRFSL
;
A
#
# COMPACT_ATOMS: atom_id res chain seq x y z
N MET A 1 -29.57 -26.20 30.98
CA MET A 1 -28.22 -26.25 30.36
C MET A 1 -28.27 -26.10 28.83
N ILE A 2 -29.09 -26.89 28.14
CA ILE A 2 -29.26 -26.82 26.67
C ILE A 2 -29.73 -25.45 26.17
N ILE A 3 -30.69 -24.82 26.85
CA ILE A 3 -31.22 -23.50 26.48
C ILE A 3 -30.13 -22.41 26.57
N LEU A 4 -29.26 -22.49 27.58
CA LEU A 4 -28.13 -21.56 27.75
C LEU A 4 -27.09 -21.71 26.64
N LEU A 5 -26.84 -22.94 26.19
CA LEU A 5 -25.95 -23.23 25.07
C LEU A 5 -26.50 -22.68 23.74
N ILE A 6 -27.81 -22.82 23.50
CA ILE A 6 -28.46 -22.30 22.29
C ILE A 6 -28.41 -20.76 22.27
N ILE A 7 -28.67 -20.11 23.40
CA ILE A 7 -28.56 -18.65 23.52
C ILE A 7 -27.12 -18.19 23.29
N PHE A 8 -26.12 -18.89 23.84
CA PHE A 8 -24.72 -18.57 23.63
C PHE A 8 -24.29 -18.67 22.16
N ILE A 9 -24.77 -19.69 21.44
CA ILE A 9 -24.49 -19.87 20.01
C ILE A 9 -25.17 -18.79 19.16
N LEU A 10 -26.39 -18.38 19.51
CA LEU A 10 -27.12 -17.29 18.82
C LEU A 10 -26.52 -15.89 19.08
N LEU A 11 -25.80 -15.73 20.19
CA LEU A 11 -25.11 -14.48 20.55
C LEU A 11 -23.71 -14.38 19.95
N LEU A 12 -23.19 -15.43 19.30
CA LEU A 12 -21.94 -15.31 18.56
C LEU A 12 -22.16 -14.38 17.37
N PRO A 13 -21.50 -13.21 17.31
CA PRO A 13 -21.58 -12.37 16.13
C PRO A 13 -21.04 -13.17 14.93
N ASN A 14 -21.77 -13.13 13.82
CA ASN A 14 -21.25 -13.57 12.54
C ASN A 14 -20.11 -12.60 12.16
N PHE A 15 -18.90 -12.89 12.62
CA PHE A 15 -17.70 -12.25 12.12
C PHE A 15 -17.51 -12.72 10.68
N VAL A 16 -18.22 -12.08 9.77
CA VAL A 16 -17.82 -12.05 8.36
C VAL A 16 -16.52 -11.28 8.36
N ALA A 17 -15.40 -11.99 8.28
CA ALA A 17 -14.14 -11.38 7.90
C ALA A 17 -14.34 -10.81 6.50
N GLY A 18 -14.68 -9.53 6.42
CA GLY A 18 -14.77 -8.83 5.14
C GLY A 18 -13.40 -8.89 4.50
N GLU A 19 -13.31 -9.54 3.34
CA GLU A 19 -12.08 -9.56 2.56
C GLU A 19 -11.73 -8.12 2.20
N ILE A 20 -10.58 -7.64 2.68
CA ILE A 20 -10.11 -6.30 2.37
C ILE A 20 -9.53 -6.34 0.95
N ASP A 21 -10.34 -5.95 -0.05
CA ASP A 21 -9.96 -5.92 -1.47
C ASP A 21 -9.02 -4.73 -1.77
N ASN A 22 -7.74 -4.90 -1.44
CA ASN A 22 -6.66 -3.97 -1.78
C ASN A 22 -6.01 -4.29 -3.14
N ALA A 23 -6.69 -4.99 -4.04
CA ALA A 23 -6.09 -5.34 -5.32
C ALA A 23 -5.74 -4.08 -6.12
N ILE A 24 -4.50 -4.04 -6.63
CA ILE A 24 -4.02 -2.97 -7.50
C ILE A 24 -4.73 -3.08 -8.86
N VAL A 25 -5.15 -1.93 -9.39
CA VAL A 25 -5.78 -1.81 -10.70
C VAL A 25 -4.77 -1.25 -11.69
N GLY A 26 -4.48 -2.00 -12.74
CA GLY A 26 -3.50 -1.61 -13.76
C GLY A 26 -2.07 -1.61 -13.23
N ASP A 27 -1.20 -0.92 -13.97
CA ASP A 27 0.20 -0.78 -13.62
C ASP A 27 0.42 0.52 -12.82
N PRO A 28 1.22 0.49 -11.74
CA PRO A 28 1.62 1.70 -11.04
C PRO A 28 2.37 2.66 -11.97
N THR A 29 2.15 3.96 -11.78
CA THR A 29 2.89 5.00 -12.50
C THR A 29 4.00 5.55 -11.63
N VAL A 30 5.14 5.89 -12.24
CA VAL A 30 6.30 6.46 -11.54
C VAL A 30 6.55 7.86 -12.06
N ASP A 31 6.44 8.84 -11.17
CA ASP A 31 6.78 10.23 -11.45
C ASP A 31 8.15 10.55 -10.84
N CYS A 32 9.12 10.88 -11.69
CA CYS A 32 10.47 11.25 -11.26
C CYS A 32 10.58 12.76 -11.05
N GLY A 33 10.94 13.17 -9.84
CA GLY A 33 11.41 14.52 -9.53
C GLY A 33 12.93 14.62 -9.56
N ASP A 34 13.47 15.73 -9.06
CA ASP A 34 14.91 16.01 -9.07
C ASP A 34 15.69 15.10 -8.09
N ASP A 35 15.18 14.95 -6.86
CA ASP A 35 15.80 14.21 -5.77
C ASP A 35 14.93 13.06 -5.23
N PHE A 36 13.75 12.86 -5.81
CA PHE A 36 12.79 11.83 -5.40
C PHE A 36 12.10 11.18 -6.60
N PHE A 37 11.43 10.07 -6.36
CA PHE A 37 10.40 9.54 -7.24
C PHE A 37 9.14 9.22 -6.44
N GLU A 38 7.98 9.35 -7.07
CA GLU A 38 6.69 9.03 -6.48
C GLU A 38 6.05 7.88 -7.27
N VAL A 39 5.80 6.78 -6.59
CA VAL A 39 5.04 5.65 -7.13
C VAL A 39 3.58 5.87 -6.79
N LYS A 40 2.74 5.97 -7.81
CA LYS A 40 1.29 6.12 -7.67
C LYS A 40 0.62 4.83 -8.12
N PHE A 41 -0.28 4.32 -7.29
CA PHE A 41 -1.04 3.12 -7.59
C PHE A 41 -2.49 3.31 -7.21
N GLU A 42 -3.37 2.68 -7.98
CA GLU A 42 -4.80 2.68 -7.74
C GLU A 42 -5.23 1.32 -7.19
N THR A 43 -6.16 1.35 -6.26
CA THR A 43 -6.74 0.15 -5.64
C THR A 43 -8.22 0.04 -6.01
N ARG A 44 -8.75 -1.19 -6.08
CA ARG A 44 -10.16 -1.42 -6.45
C ARG A 44 -11.11 -0.72 -5.48
N THR A 45 -10.83 -0.89 -4.19
CA THR A 45 -11.48 -0.22 -3.07
C THR A 45 -10.51 0.75 -2.40
N GLN A 46 -10.99 1.59 -1.48
CA GLN A 46 -10.14 2.58 -0.83
C GLN A 46 -9.05 1.90 0.00
N PHE A 47 -7.79 2.22 -0.30
CA PHE A 47 -6.66 1.75 0.49
C PHE A 47 -6.61 2.46 1.84
N HIS A 48 -6.72 1.69 2.92
CA HIS A 48 -6.65 2.19 4.30
C HIS A 48 -5.33 1.83 5.01
N GLY A 49 -4.38 1.24 4.28
CA GLY A 49 -3.12 0.74 4.81
C GLY A 49 -1.96 1.73 4.71
N ILE A 50 -0.75 1.19 4.85
CA ILE A 50 0.52 1.88 4.64
C ILE A 50 1.29 1.09 3.57
N ALA A 51 1.78 1.78 2.55
CA ALA A 51 2.75 1.24 1.61
C ALA A 51 4.15 1.58 2.11
N PHE A 52 5.11 0.66 1.99
CA PHE A 52 6.47 0.87 2.47
C PHE A 52 7.48 0.05 1.66
N VAL A 53 8.73 0.50 1.66
CA VAL A 53 9.84 -0.25 1.06
C VAL A 53 10.17 -1.46 1.94
N GLN A 54 10.37 -2.63 1.34
CA GLN A 54 10.65 -3.86 2.07
C GLN A 54 11.82 -3.68 3.06
N ASN A 55 11.64 -4.14 4.30
CA ASN A 55 12.60 -3.98 5.42
C ASN A 55 12.85 -2.54 5.90
N HIS A 56 12.09 -1.55 5.43
CA HIS A 56 12.25 -0.14 5.83
C HIS A 56 11.00 0.47 6.47
N LEU A 57 10.10 -0.34 7.05
CA LEU A 57 8.87 0.13 7.71
C LEU A 57 9.11 1.12 8.86
N ASP A 58 10.23 0.94 9.57
CA ASP A 58 10.60 1.77 10.73
C ASP A 58 11.03 3.19 10.32
N ASN A 59 11.46 3.38 9.07
CA ASN A 59 11.81 4.70 8.56
C ASN A 59 10.55 5.40 8.01
N PRO A 60 10.11 6.53 8.60
CA PRO A 60 8.96 7.28 8.11
C PRO A 60 9.13 7.78 6.67
N ASP A 61 10.35 8.01 6.21
CA ASP A 61 10.64 8.48 4.85
C ASP A 61 10.53 7.36 3.80
N CYS A 62 10.45 6.10 4.23
CA CYS A 62 10.33 4.93 3.37
C CYS A 62 8.92 4.32 3.36
N ARG A 63 7.93 5.06 3.87
CA ARG A 63 6.54 4.63 3.92
C ARG A 63 5.57 5.75 3.59
N SER A 64 4.38 5.38 3.14
CA SER A 64 3.29 6.32 2.92
C SER A 64 2.69 6.76 4.27
N PHE A 65 2.12 7.96 4.31
CA PHE A 65 1.31 8.37 5.44
C PHE A 65 -0.09 7.77 5.32
N VAL A 66 -0.70 7.39 6.45
CA VAL A 66 -2.10 6.96 6.47
C VAL A 66 -2.95 8.18 6.14
N GLN A 67 -3.55 8.20 4.94
CA GLN A 67 -4.39 9.30 4.52
C GLN A 67 -5.70 9.27 5.33
N ARG A 68 -5.78 10.15 6.33
CA ARG A 68 -6.91 10.31 7.27
C ARG A 68 -7.85 11.45 6.88
N ASP A 69 -7.75 11.95 5.65
CA ASP A 69 -8.51 13.11 5.21
C ASP A 69 -9.69 12.73 4.31
N ASN A 70 -10.88 12.94 4.86
CA ASN A 70 -12.20 12.68 4.28
C ASN A 70 -12.57 13.60 3.10
N ASN A 71 -11.64 14.39 2.55
CA ASN A 71 -11.95 15.46 1.58
C ASN A 71 -11.27 15.33 0.21
N ASN A 72 -10.43 14.32 -0.02
CA ASN A 72 -9.94 14.01 -1.37
C ASN A 72 -10.38 12.59 -1.75
N ILE A 73 -11.51 12.54 -2.45
CA ILE A 73 -12.04 11.38 -3.15
C ILE A 73 -11.00 10.95 -4.18
N GLY A 74 -10.22 9.95 -3.83
CA GLY A 74 -9.40 9.22 -4.76
C GLY A 74 -9.03 7.88 -4.15
N LYS A 75 -9.22 6.82 -4.93
CA LYS A 75 -8.70 5.46 -4.65
C LYS A 75 -7.18 5.39 -4.81
N ASN A 76 -6.54 6.55 -4.84
CA ASN A 76 -5.16 6.77 -5.19
C ASN A 76 -4.33 6.72 -3.92
N SER A 77 -3.28 5.91 -3.96
CA SER A 77 -2.27 5.87 -2.92
C SER A 77 -0.94 6.15 -3.58
N SER A 78 -0.12 6.94 -2.91
CA SER A 78 1.21 7.27 -3.39
C SER A 78 2.27 7.00 -2.33
N LEU A 79 3.43 6.59 -2.83
CA LEU A 79 4.64 6.37 -2.05
C LEU A 79 5.76 7.20 -2.68
N ARG A 80 6.12 8.28 -2.00
CA ARG A 80 7.23 9.15 -2.39
C ARG A 80 8.50 8.69 -1.68
N LEU A 81 9.56 8.47 -2.45
CA LEU A 81 10.84 7.98 -1.97
C LEU A 81 11.97 8.88 -2.47
N SER A 82 12.83 9.33 -1.56
CA SER A 82 14.03 10.07 -1.90
C SER A 82 15.12 9.12 -2.38
N PHE A 83 15.89 9.53 -3.40
CA PHE A 83 16.89 8.67 -4.02
C PHE A 83 18.04 8.30 -3.08
N ASP A 84 18.32 9.09 -2.05
CA ASP A 84 19.40 8.91 -1.08
C ASP A 84 19.06 7.98 0.09
N GLN A 85 17.81 7.50 0.17
CA GLN A 85 17.31 6.71 1.29
C GLN A 85 16.75 5.34 0.84
N CYS A 86 16.20 4.58 1.80
CA CYS A 86 15.42 3.36 1.56
C CYS A 86 16.12 2.25 0.75
N ALA A 87 17.46 2.21 0.80
CA ALA A 87 18.30 1.24 0.08
C ALA A 87 18.01 1.18 -1.43
N ILE A 88 17.73 2.34 -2.06
CA ILE A 88 17.47 2.43 -3.49
C ILE A 88 18.77 2.29 -4.28
N ASP A 89 18.82 1.28 -5.15
CA ASP A 89 19.94 1.05 -6.06
C ASP A 89 19.88 1.98 -7.28
N LYS A 90 20.86 2.88 -7.39
CA LYS A 90 21.04 3.74 -8.57
C LYS A 90 22.00 3.08 -9.54
N ARG A 91 21.57 2.91 -10.78
CA ARG A 91 22.42 2.42 -11.87
C ARG A 91 22.50 3.49 -12.95
N LEU A 92 23.71 3.98 -13.19
CA LEU A 92 23.99 4.82 -14.34
C LEU A 92 24.22 3.90 -15.54
N SER A 93 23.47 4.14 -16.61
CA SER A 93 23.71 3.43 -17.86
C SER A 93 24.22 4.37 -18.95
N VAL A 94 25.25 3.93 -19.65
CA VAL A 94 25.80 4.59 -20.84
C VAL A 94 25.32 3.94 -22.15
N SER A 95 24.52 2.87 -22.08
CA SER A 95 23.86 2.24 -23.24
C SER A 95 22.48 1.68 -22.89
N CYS A 96 21.57 1.55 -23.85
CA CYS A 96 20.22 1.02 -23.60
C CYS A 96 20.31 -0.44 -23.12
N PHE A 97 20.11 -0.67 -21.82
CA PHE A 97 20.12 -2.03 -21.27
C PHE A 97 18.84 -2.74 -21.69
N ARG A 98 19.01 -3.82 -22.44
CA ARG A 98 17.95 -4.81 -22.66
C ARG A 98 17.90 -5.70 -21.42
N PHE A 99 16.93 -5.45 -20.54
CA PHE A 99 16.61 -6.37 -19.46
C PHE A 99 16.05 -7.66 -20.09
N SER A 100 16.85 -8.72 -20.11
CA SER A 100 16.34 -10.08 -20.27
C SER A 100 16.04 -10.61 -18.87
N LEU A 101 14.75 -10.84 -18.62
CA LEU A 101 14.24 -11.65 -17.50
C LEU A 101 14.67 -13.11 -17.67
#